data_AF-A0A653DL00-F1
#
_entry.id   AF-A0A653DL00-F1
#
_cell.length_a   1.000
_cell.length_b   1.000
_cell.length_c   1.000
_cell.angle_alpha   90.00
_cell.angle_beta   90.00
_cell.angle_gamma   90.00
#
_symmetry.space_group_name_H-M   'P 1'
#
loop_
_entity.id
_entity.type
_entity.pdbx_description
1 polymer ?
#
loop_
_entity_poly.entity_id
_entity_poly.type
_entity_poly.pdbx_seq_one_letter_code
_entity_poly.pdbx_strand_id
1 'polypeptide(L)'
;RLLVGAPLGQNLQPGSNHSGALFKCPISTYDDDCVQVETDGRRDARGRYIFGDFDYEEDTGDDEENALDPPGNDEIKTGQWLGVSVKSQKPGGVAMVCAHRYIQSQDLSKMHYGQGLCYLLNNALETTEVLQFCKGRPMDK
;
A
#
# COMPACT_ATOMS: atom_id res chain seq x y z
N ARG A 1 -13.56 -14.57 -4.79
CA ARG A 1 -12.10 -14.34 -4.89
C ARG A 1 -11.53 -14.40 -3.48
N LEU A 2 -10.32 -14.93 -3.33
CA LEU A 2 -9.57 -14.94 -2.07
C LEU A 2 -8.60 -13.76 -2.08
N LEU A 3 -8.44 -13.11 -0.93
CA LEU A 3 -7.40 -12.11 -0.72
C LEU A 3 -6.32 -12.74 0.17
N VAL A 4 -5.08 -12.72 -0.32
CA VAL A 4 -3.94 -13.37 0.33
C VAL A 4 -2.85 -12.34 0.56
N GLY A 5 -2.51 -12.11 1.82
CA GLY A 5 -1.40 -11.26 2.20
C GLY A 5 -0.08 -12.02 2.19
N ALA A 6 0.96 -11.42 1.63
CA ALA A 6 2.31 -11.95 1.56
C ALA A 6 3.30 -10.94 2.18
N PRO A 7 3.48 -10.92 3.52
CA PRO A 7 4.22 -9.87 4.22
C PRO A 7 5.69 -9.73 3.86
N LEU A 8 6.30 -10.75 3.24
CA LEU A 8 7.68 -10.69 2.74
C LEU A 8 7.75 -10.69 1.20
N GLY A 9 6.60 -10.69 0.52
CA GLY A 9 6.52 -10.62 -0.93
C GLY A 9 7.08 -9.31 -1.47
N GLN A 10 7.59 -9.33 -2.70
CA GLN A 10 7.98 -8.12 -3.38
C GLN A 10 6.71 -7.38 -3.86
N ASN A 11 6.60 -6.10 -3.53
CA ASN A 11 5.51 -5.23 -4.01
C ASN A 11 5.80 -4.73 -5.43
N LEU A 12 4.74 -4.35 -6.15
CA LEU A 12 4.83 -3.65 -7.44
C LEU A 12 5.53 -2.29 -7.32
N GLN A 13 5.45 -1.64 -6.15
CA GLN A 13 6.14 -0.40 -5.88
C GLN A 13 7.67 -0.56 -6.04
N PRO A 14 8.31 0.20 -6.96
CA PRO A 14 9.75 0.12 -7.16
C PRO A 14 10.52 0.71 -5.97
N GLY A 15 11.83 0.48 -5.89
CA GLY A 15 12.66 1.08 -4.85
C GLY A 15 12.40 0.55 -3.43
N SER A 16 11.69 -0.57 -3.29
CA SER A 16 11.48 -1.27 -2.02
C SER A 16 11.89 -2.73 -2.14
N ASN A 17 12.31 -3.36 -1.03
CA ASN A 17 12.68 -4.78 -1.01
C ASN A 17 11.89 -5.53 0.09
N HIS A 18 11.24 -6.63 -0.28
CA HIS A 18 10.39 -7.43 0.62
C HIS A 18 9.43 -6.55 1.45
N SER A 19 8.86 -5.52 0.81
CA SER A 19 7.93 -4.58 1.43
C SER A 19 6.59 -5.23 1.78
N GLY A 20 6.31 -6.39 1.20
CA GLY A 20 5.07 -7.12 1.37
C GLY A 20 4.07 -6.80 0.27
N ALA A 21 3.17 -7.74 0.02
CA ALA A 21 2.24 -7.67 -1.09
C ALA A 21 0.86 -8.22 -0.72
N LEU A 22 -0.13 -7.86 -1.52
CA LEU A 22 -1.47 -8.42 -1.49
C LEU A 22 -1.76 -9.09 -2.83
N PHE A 23 -2.35 -10.27 -2.80
CA PHE A 23 -2.76 -11.01 -3.99
C PHE A 23 -4.26 -11.25 -3.99
N LYS A 24 -4.86 -11.17 -5.17
CA LYS A 24 -6.23 -11.63 -5.44
C LYS A 24 -6.15 -12.93 -6.22
N CYS A 25 -6.75 -13.98 -5.69
CA CYS A 25 -6.77 -15.30 -6.31
C CYS A 25 -8.22 -15.68 -6.64
N PRO A 26 -8.51 -16.27 -7.82
CA PRO A 26 -9.78 -16.93 -8.05
C PRO A 26 -9.91 -18.17 -7.13
N ILE A 27 -11.13 -18.72 -7.02
CA ILE A 27 -11.33 -20.01 -6.37
C ILE A 27 -11.18 -21.05 -7.48
N SER A 28 -9.96 -21.52 -7.70
CA SER A 28 -9.60 -22.49 -8.74
C SER A 28 -8.67 -23.55 -8.15
N THR A 29 -8.26 -24.52 -8.97
CA THR A 29 -7.24 -25.52 -8.62
C THR A 29 -5.84 -25.14 -9.14
N TYR A 30 -5.69 -24.01 -9.84
CA TYR A 30 -4.41 -23.53 -10.32
C TYR A 30 -3.66 -22.81 -9.19
N ASP A 31 -2.34 -22.91 -9.18
CA ASP A 31 -1.46 -22.31 -8.16
C ASP A 31 -0.74 -21.04 -8.65
N ASP A 32 -0.86 -20.72 -9.93
CA ASP A 32 -0.19 -19.61 -10.62
C ASP A 32 -1.14 -18.50 -11.11
N ASP A 33 -2.43 -18.59 -10.81
CA ASP A 33 -3.46 -17.66 -11.28
C ASP A 33 -3.78 -16.50 -10.31
N CYS A 34 -2.99 -16.37 -9.24
CA CYS A 34 -3.04 -15.24 -8.32
C CYS A 34 -2.39 -14.00 -8.95
N VAL A 35 -3.10 -12.87 -8.90
CA VAL A 35 -2.60 -11.58 -9.41
C VAL A 35 -2.31 -10.65 -8.24
N GLN A 36 -1.16 -9.98 -8.27
CA GLN A 36 -0.81 -8.99 -7.26
C GLN A 36 -1.74 -7.77 -7.37
N VAL A 37 -2.21 -7.25 -6.24
CA VAL A 37 -3.02 -6.05 -6.14
C VAL A 37 -2.07 -4.86 -5.99
N GLU A 38 -2.23 -3.86 -6.85
CA GLU A 38 -1.59 -2.57 -6.69
C GLU A 38 -2.11 -1.91 -5.41
N THR A 39 -1.23 -1.74 -4.43
CA THR A 39 -1.59 -1.27 -3.09
C THR A 39 -0.90 0.03 -2.70
N ASP A 40 0.26 0.30 -3.31
CA ASP A 40 1.15 1.39 -2.94
C ASP A 40 1.93 1.88 -4.18
N GLY A 41 2.44 3.11 -4.12
CA GLY A 41 3.24 3.73 -5.18
C GLY A 41 2.46 4.67 -6.11
N ARG A 42 1.12 4.63 -6.13
CA ARG A 42 0.34 5.60 -6.91
C ARG A 42 0.28 6.95 -6.19
N ARG A 43 1.17 7.88 -6.57
CA ARG A 43 1.29 9.20 -5.98
C ARG A 43 1.31 10.30 -7.05
N ASP A 44 0.99 11.53 -6.65
CA ASP A 44 1.13 12.71 -7.49
C ASP A 44 2.54 13.29 -7.42
N ALA A 45 2.84 14.30 -8.25
CA ALA A 45 4.12 14.99 -8.25
C ALA A 45 4.48 15.67 -6.90
N ARG A 46 3.53 15.78 -5.97
CA ARG A 46 3.73 16.32 -4.61
C ARG A 46 3.88 15.21 -3.56
N GLY A 47 3.90 13.94 -3.97
CA GLY A 47 4.03 12.76 -3.13
C GLY A 47 2.74 12.35 -2.40
N ARG A 48 1.58 12.93 -2.74
CA ARG A 48 0.28 12.58 -2.15
C ARG A 48 -0.29 11.36 -2.85
N TYR A 49 -0.98 10.49 -2.11
CA TYR A 49 -1.66 9.34 -2.71
C TYR A 49 -2.78 9.80 -3.65
N ILE A 50 -2.82 9.21 -4.85
CA ILE A 50 -3.92 9.40 -5.80
C ILE A 50 -4.92 8.26 -5.58
N PHE A 51 -6.17 8.62 -5.32
CA PHE A 51 -7.27 7.67 -5.14
C PHE A 51 -8.14 7.64 -6.39
N GLY A 52 -8.63 6.47 -6.78
CA GLY A 52 -9.41 6.27 -8.01
C GLY A 52 -10.84 6.84 -7.99
N ASP A 53 -11.21 7.62 -6.97
CA ASP A 53 -12.59 8.09 -6.74
C ASP A 53 -12.73 9.63 -6.79
N PHE A 54 -11.63 10.37 -7.04
CA PHE A 54 -11.64 11.84 -7.08
C PHE A 54 -11.06 12.35 -8.41
N ASP A 55 -11.95 12.53 -9.39
CA ASP A 55 -11.68 13.17 -10.68
C ASP A 55 -11.25 14.63 -10.49
N TYR A 56 -9.95 14.87 -10.36
CA TYR A 56 -9.35 16.05 -10.98
C TYR A 56 -8.48 15.53 -12.11
N GLU A 57 -8.94 15.66 -13.34
CA GLU A 57 -8.11 15.52 -14.54
C GLU A 57 -6.99 16.59 -14.46
N GLU A 58 -5.86 16.24 -13.85
CA GLU A 58 -4.63 17.00 -14.04
C GLU A 58 -4.03 16.50 -15.35
N ASP A 59 -4.33 17.25 -16.42
CA ASP A 59 -3.78 17.12 -17.77
C ASP A 59 -2.25 17.12 -17.71
N THR A 60 -1.68 15.94 -17.50
CA THR A 60 -0.24 15.67 -17.60
C THR A 60 -0.10 14.74 -18.78
N GLY A 61 0.03 15.35 -19.96
CA GLY A 61 0.28 14.64 -21.20
C GLY A 61 1.52 13.73 -21.12
N ASP A 62 1.38 12.63 -21.86
CA ASP A 62 2.43 11.77 -22.44
C ASP A 62 2.96 10.59 -21.57
N ASP A 63 2.44 9.40 -21.90
CA ASP A 63 3.06 8.05 -21.90
C ASP A 63 3.62 7.39 -20.61
N GLU A 64 3.67 8.04 -19.44
CA GLU A 64 4.11 7.45 -18.15
C GLU A 64 2.95 7.07 -17.17
N GLU A 65 1.72 7.04 -17.66
CA GLU A 65 0.45 7.08 -16.90
C GLU A 65 0.17 5.92 -15.92
N ASN A 66 1.05 4.94 -15.77
CA ASN A 66 0.87 3.79 -14.86
C ASN A 66 2.13 3.41 -14.06
N ALA A 67 3.18 4.24 -14.08
CA ALA A 67 4.38 3.96 -13.29
C ALA A 67 4.10 4.23 -11.80
N LEU A 68 4.46 3.27 -10.95
CA LEU A 68 4.41 3.44 -9.50
C LEU A 68 5.64 4.18 -9.01
N ASP A 69 5.46 5.14 -8.12
CA ASP A 69 6.54 5.89 -7.51
C ASP A 69 7.25 5.08 -6.41
N PRO A 70 8.59 5.20 -6.32
CA PRO A 70 9.33 4.61 -5.22
C PRO A 70 8.94 5.26 -3.87
N PRO A 71 9.31 4.63 -2.74
CA PRO A 71 9.13 5.24 -1.42
C PRO A 71 9.76 6.63 -1.35
N GLY A 72 9.08 7.55 -0.65
CA GLY A 72 9.61 8.88 -0.37
C GLY A 72 10.86 8.85 0.51
N ASN A 73 11.61 9.95 0.52
CA ASN A 73 12.83 10.09 1.34
C ASN A 73 12.56 10.22 2.86
N ASP A 74 11.30 10.36 3.26
CA ASP A 74 10.84 10.46 4.65
C ASP A 74 10.20 9.16 5.17
N GLU A 75 10.18 8.09 4.37
CA GLU A 75 9.58 6.81 4.73
C GLU A 75 10.51 5.61 4.45
N ILE A 76 10.31 4.52 5.19
CA ILE A 76 10.96 3.22 4.95
C ILE A 76 9.88 2.17 4.73
N LYS A 77 9.83 1.66 3.51
CA LYS A 77 8.90 0.60 3.10
C LYS A 77 9.55 -0.77 2.93
N THR A 78 10.87 -0.84 2.80
CA THR A 78 11.61 -2.10 2.79
C THR A 78 11.36 -2.87 4.10
N GLY A 79 10.87 -4.12 3.99
CA GLY A 79 10.54 -4.93 5.16
C GLY A 79 9.37 -4.44 6.02
N GLN A 80 8.47 -3.59 5.49
CA GLN A 80 7.33 -3.03 6.24
C GLN A 80 6.23 -4.04 6.61
N TRP A 81 6.28 -5.23 6.02
CA TRP A 81 5.31 -6.32 6.25
C TRP A 81 3.90 -6.03 5.76
N LEU A 82 3.76 -5.43 4.57
CA LEU A 82 2.46 -5.22 3.95
C LEU A 82 1.78 -6.56 3.63
N GLY A 83 0.53 -6.71 4.06
CA GLY A 83 -0.19 -7.99 3.91
C GLY A 83 -0.08 -8.89 5.14
N VAL A 84 0.58 -8.45 6.22
CA VAL A 84 0.60 -9.21 7.50
C VAL A 84 -0.80 -9.33 8.11
N SER A 85 -1.67 -8.36 7.85
CA SER A 85 -3.08 -8.38 8.24
C SER A 85 -3.93 -7.98 7.04
N VAL A 86 -4.89 -8.83 6.70
CA VAL A 86 -5.90 -8.59 5.67
C VAL A 86 -7.27 -8.86 6.28
N LYS A 87 -8.19 -7.92 6.15
CA LYS A 87 -9.57 -8.03 6.63
C LYS A 87 -10.53 -7.56 5.54
N SER A 88 -11.69 -8.18 5.45
CA SER A 88 -12.72 -7.83 4.47
C SER A 88 -14.09 -7.77 5.15
N GLN A 89 -14.92 -6.82 4.72
CA GLN A 89 -16.32 -6.70 5.13
C GLN A 89 -17.27 -7.64 4.35
N LYS A 90 -16.73 -8.66 3.66
CA LYS A 90 -17.46 -9.60 2.78
C LYS A 90 -17.82 -8.96 1.42
N PRO A 91 -18.42 -9.71 0.47
CA PRO A 91 -18.73 -9.19 -0.87
C PRO A 91 -19.58 -7.92 -0.84
N GLY A 92 -19.20 -6.95 -1.67
CA GLY A 92 -19.85 -5.63 -1.75
C GLY A 92 -19.36 -4.60 -0.73
N GLY A 93 -18.56 -5.01 0.25
CA GLY A 93 -17.90 -4.10 1.19
C GLY A 93 -16.44 -3.79 0.83
N VAL A 94 -15.76 -3.12 1.75
CA VAL A 94 -14.34 -2.77 1.64
C VAL A 94 -13.42 -3.87 2.18
N ALA A 95 -12.18 -3.87 1.72
CA ALA A 95 -11.10 -4.64 2.31
C ALA A 95 -10.03 -3.69 2.90
N MET A 96 -9.31 -4.16 3.91
CA MET A 96 -8.20 -3.45 4.51
C MET A 96 -6.97 -4.36 4.53
N VAL A 97 -5.83 -3.80 4.16
CA VAL A 97 -4.52 -4.47 4.25
C VAL A 97 -3.54 -3.57 4.98
N CYS A 98 -2.75 -4.14 5.89
CA CYS A 98 -1.83 -3.37 6.73
C CYS A 98 -0.37 -3.82 6.63
N ALA A 99 0.53 -2.87 6.86
CA ALA A 99 1.97 -2.98 7.01
C ALA A 99 2.36 -2.48 8.41
N HIS A 100 2.56 -3.40 9.36
CA HIS A 100 2.77 -3.02 10.76
C HIS A 100 4.14 -2.38 11.02
N ARG A 101 5.15 -2.65 10.18
CA ARG A 101 6.53 -2.15 10.35
C ARG A 101 6.84 -0.91 9.51
N TYR A 102 5.85 -0.32 8.87
CA TYR A 102 6.03 0.95 8.16
C TYR A 102 6.56 2.03 9.10
N ILE A 103 7.60 2.73 8.64
CA ILE A 103 8.28 3.82 9.36
C ILE A 103 8.19 5.09 8.53
N GLN A 104 7.83 6.20 9.16
CA GLN A 104 7.90 7.54 8.58
C GLN A 104 8.51 8.50 9.59
N SER A 105 9.44 9.35 9.15
CA SER A 105 10.09 10.37 9.96
C SER A 105 10.57 11.52 9.08
N GLN A 106 10.52 12.75 9.60
CA GLN A 106 11.15 13.90 8.94
C GLN A 106 12.68 13.73 8.82
N ASP A 107 13.27 12.96 9.73
CA ASP A 107 14.69 12.64 9.73
C ASP A 107 14.88 11.14 10.02
N LEU A 108 15.00 10.37 8.95
CA LEU A 108 15.25 8.93 9.02
C LEU A 108 16.63 8.60 9.60
N SER A 109 17.57 9.54 9.71
CA SER A 109 18.88 9.26 10.31
C SER A 109 18.85 9.21 11.83
N LYS A 110 17.83 9.81 12.46
CA LYS A 110 17.75 9.96 13.92
C LYS A 110 16.71 9.06 14.57
N MET A 111 15.57 8.84 13.92
CA MET A 111 14.43 8.18 14.55
C MET A 111 13.70 7.25 13.57
N HIS A 112 13.50 6.01 14.01
CA HIS A 112 12.76 4.97 13.30
C HIS A 112 11.61 4.47 14.16
N TYR A 113 10.52 5.24 14.25
CA TYR A 113 9.32 4.78 14.92
C TYR A 113 8.42 4.04 13.93
N GLY A 114 8.11 2.79 14.24
CA GLY A 114 7.10 2.04 13.51
C GLY A 114 5.74 2.67 13.75
N GLN A 115 5.22 3.37 12.75
CA GLN A 115 3.89 4.00 12.82
C GLN A 115 2.79 3.07 12.31
N GLY A 116 3.18 2.09 11.49
CA GLY A 116 2.22 1.25 10.78
C GLY A 116 1.47 2.03 9.69
N LEU A 117 0.96 1.30 8.72
CA LEU A 117 0.24 1.83 7.58
C LEU A 117 -0.84 0.84 7.19
N CYS A 118 -2.04 1.32 6.89
CA CYS A 118 -3.10 0.49 6.34
C CYS A 118 -3.69 1.14 5.09
N TYR A 119 -4.08 0.31 4.13
CA TYR A 119 -4.77 0.71 2.92
C TYR A 119 -6.20 0.19 2.97
N LEU A 120 -7.16 1.07 2.73
CA LEU A 120 -8.55 0.71 2.51
C LEU A 120 -8.79 0.55 1.01
N LEU A 121 -9.40 -0.56 0.63
CA LEU A 121 -9.60 -0.97 -0.75
C LEU A 121 -11.11 -1.09 -1.05
N ASN A 122 -11.54 -0.59 -2.21
CA ASN A 122 -12.91 -0.75 -2.70
C ASN A 122 -13.15 -2.19 -3.24
N ASN A 123 -14.33 -2.41 -3.84
CA ASN A 123 -14.70 -3.68 -4.46
C ASN A 123 -13.87 -4.04 -5.70
N ALA A 124 -13.31 -3.05 -6.40
CA ALA A 124 -12.35 -3.22 -7.49
C ALA A 124 -10.92 -3.51 -6.99
N LEU A 125 -10.71 -3.41 -5.68
CA LEU A 125 -9.42 -3.50 -4.98
C LEU A 125 -8.48 -2.32 -5.26
N GLU A 126 -9.05 -1.17 -5.60
CA GLU A 126 -8.33 0.10 -5.70
C GLU A 126 -8.27 0.76 -4.32
N THR A 127 -7.15 1.41 -4.04
CA THR A 127 -6.96 2.15 -2.80
C THR A 127 -7.88 3.36 -2.78
N THR A 128 -8.71 3.46 -1.73
CA THR A 128 -9.60 4.62 -1.49
C THR A 128 -9.08 5.49 -0.36
N GLU A 129 -8.33 4.93 0.58
CA GLU A 129 -7.80 5.65 1.73
C GLU A 129 -6.50 5.03 2.22
N VAL A 130 -5.58 5.89 2.70
CA VAL A 130 -4.36 5.47 3.39
C VAL A 130 -4.42 5.93 4.85
N LEU A 131 -4.33 4.97 5.75
CA LEU A 131 -4.58 5.15 7.18
C LEU A 131 -3.27 5.02 7.97
N GLN A 132 -2.86 6.12 8.61
CA GLN A 132 -1.70 6.19 9.49
C GLN A 132 -2.14 6.48 10.93
N PHE A 133 -2.75 5.50 11.59
CA PHE A 133 -3.42 5.70 12.88
C PHE A 133 -2.50 6.18 14.01
N CYS A 134 -1.21 5.81 13.98
CA CYS A 134 -0.24 6.19 15.01
C CYS A 134 0.48 7.51 14.71
N LYS A 135 0.32 8.07 13.51
CA LYS A 135 1.00 9.33 13.16
C LYS A 135 0.48 10.48 14.02
N GLY A 136 1.42 11.25 14.58
CA GLY A 136 1.12 12.38 15.46
C GLY A 136 0.69 11.98 16.87
N ARG A 137 0.63 10.68 17.21
CA ARG A 137 0.40 10.26 18.59
C ARG A 137 1.68 10.39 19.41
N PRO A 138 1.58 10.71 20.72
CA PRO A 138 2.73 10.68 21.60
C PRO A 138 3.29 9.25 21.65
N MET A 139 4.61 9.16 21.53
CA MET A 139 5.36 7.92 21.74
C MET A 139 5.91 7.97 23.15
N ASP A 140 5.47 7.07 24.01
CA ASP A 140 6.09 6.90 25.32
C ASP A 140 7.54 6.40 25.11
N LYS A 141 8.48 7.07 25.78
CA LYS A 141 9.92 6.74 25.73
C LYS A 141 10.29 5.67 26.73
#